data_AF-C5B665-F1
#
_entry.id   AF-C5B665-F1
#
_cell.length_a   1.000
_cell.length_b   1.000
_cell.length_c   1.000
_cell.angle_alpha   90.00
_cell.angle_beta   90.00
_cell.angle_gamma   90.00
#
_symmetry.space_group_name_H-M   'P 1'
#
loop_
_entity.id
_entity.type
_entity.pdbx_description
1 polymer ?
#
loop_
_entity_poly.entity_id
_entity_poly.type
_entity_poly.pdbx_seq_one_letter_code
_entity_poly.pdbx_strand_id
1 'polypeptide(L)'
;MSNRHLLRCDPARRLVMQALTRAHARGEDYEPDIGAVRAILRRALPKSPVGVVRWTLQLGCTPEHLQDVIDGRGDPDDGILDALGLEWVPSRGVYADPLHDREARVLQQERWAEQLRRSRRIERSAPIPDSVRNMFAIGVGVPKLKPNEEK
;
A
#
# COMPACT_ATOMS: atom_id res chain seq x y z
N MET A 1 11.43 -21.60 -11.28
CA MET A 1 12.42 -20.85 -10.47
C MET A 1 11.67 -19.90 -9.56
N SER A 2 11.68 -20.16 -8.24
CA SER A 2 10.92 -19.36 -7.28
C SER A 2 11.52 -17.97 -7.11
N ASN A 3 10.69 -16.93 -7.21
CA ASN A 3 10.99 -15.51 -6.97
C ASN A 3 11.30 -15.20 -5.48
N ARG A 4 12.21 -15.96 -4.85
CA ARG A 4 12.57 -15.81 -3.44
C ARG A 4 13.41 -14.57 -3.14
N HIS A 5 13.86 -13.83 -4.15
CA HIS A 5 14.67 -12.61 -3.96
C HIS A 5 13.86 -11.33 -3.72
N LEU A 6 12.56 -11.33 -4.05
CA LEU A 6 11.68 -10.17 -3.80
C LEU A 6 11.14 -10.12 -2.37
N LEU A 7 11.31 -11.20 -1.59
CA LEU A 7 11.03 -11.26 -0.15
C LEU A 7 12.28 -10.98 0.69
N ARG A 8 13.25 -10.19 0.20
CA ARG A 8 14.22 -9.56 1.11
C ARG A 8 13.42 -8.60 1.99
N CYS A 9 12.98 -9.09 3.15
CA CYS A 9 12.19 -8.32 4.11
C CYS A 9 12.84 -6.96 4.29
N ASP A 10 12.08 -5.93 3.92
CA ASP A 10 12.39 -4.53 4.12
C ASP A 10 13.06 -4.35 5.51
N PRO A 11 14.21 -3.65 5.59
CA PRO A 11 14.95 -3.54 6.84
C PRO A 11 14.14 -2.86 7.95
N ALA A 12 13.24 -1.93 7.63
CA ALA A 12 12.35 -1.30 8.60
C ALA A 12 11.23 -2.24 9.02
N ARG A 13 10.57 -2.93 8.07
CA ARG A 13 9.56 -3.96 8.40
C ARG A 13 10.14 -5.04 9.30
N ARG A 14 11.40 -5.46 9.07
CA ARG A 14 12.08 -6.43 9.95
C ARG A 14 12.26 -5.91 11.36
N LEU A 15 12.62 -4.64 11.52
CA LEU A 15 12.75 -4.01 12.85
C LEU A 15 11.39 -3.91 13.55
N VAL A 16 10.33 -3.54 12.83
CA VAL A 16 8.95 -3.54 13.34
C VAL A 16 8.55 -4.94 13.80
N MET A 17 8.73 -5.97 12.98
CA MET A 17 8.41 -7.36 13.33
C MET A 17 9.19 -7.84 14.56
N GLN A 18 10.48 -7.49 14.67
CA GLN A 18 11.26 -7.82 15.87
C GLN A 18 10.75 -7.12 17.13
N ALA A 19 10.29 -5.87 17.00
CA ALA A 19 9.72 -5.13 18.12
C ALA A 19 8.36 -5.72 18.54
N LEU A 20 7.50 -6.06 17.58
CA LEU A 20 6.25 -6.79 17.78
C LEU A 20 6.47 -8.11 18.51
N THR A 21 7.37 -8.96 18.03
CA THR A 21 7.69 -10.25 18.69
C THR A 21 8.13 -10.04 20.14
N ARG A 22 8.92 -8.99 20.42
CA ARG A 22 9.38 -8.68 21.78
C ARG A 22 8.25 -8.17 22.69
N ALA A 23 7.37 -7.31 22.18
CA ALA A 23 6.22 -6.81 22.93
C ALA A 23 5.29 -7.98 23.31
N HIS A 24 4.95 -8.83 22.33
CA HIS A 24 4.14 -10.03 22.58
C HIS A 24 4.79 -11.00 23.57
N ALA A 25 6.11 -11.19 23.50
CA ALA A 25 6.81 -12.04 24.47
C ALA A 25 6.72 -11.52 25.92
N ARG A 26 6.44 -10.22 26.10
CA ARG A 26 6.19 -9.59 27.40
C ARG A 26 4.71 -9.44 27.74
N GLY A 27 3.80 -9.84 26.85
CA GLY A 27 2.36 -9.62 27.00
C GLY A 27 1.95 -8.15 26.85
N GLU A 28 2.75 -7.36 26.13
CA GLU A 28 2.51 -5.94 25.86
C GLU A 28 2.04 -5.74 24.41
N ASP A 29 1.21 -4.72 24.19
CA ASP A 29 0.89 -4.23 22.85
C ASP A 29 2.04 -3.40 22.29
N TYR A 30 2.28 -3.52 20.99
CA TYR A 30 3.28 -2.71 20.30
C TYR A 30 2.65 -1.46 19.71
N GLU A 31 2.78 -0.36 20.43
CA GLU A 31 2.20 0.94 20.08
C GLU A 31 3.29 2.02 19.93
N PRO A 32 4.12 1.98 18.89
CA PRO A 32 5.15 2.98 18.69
C PRO A 32 4.53 4.37 18.46
N ASP A 33 5.11 5.38 19.10
CA ASP A 33 4.87 6.78 18.74
C ASP A 33 5.63 7.14 17.44
N ILE A 34 5.44 8.38 16.99
CA ILE A 34 6.11 8.88 15.79
C ILE A 34 7.64 8.93 15.93
N GLY A 35 8.16 9.18 17.14
CA GLY A 35 9.59 9.17 17.40
C GLY A 35 10.20 7.78 17.19
N ALA A 36 9.51 6.74 17.66
CA ALA A 36 9.90 5.35 17.50
C ALA A 36 9.87 4.91 16.02
N VAL A 37 8.83 5.30 15.26
CA VAL A 37 8.77 5.04 13.82
C VAL A 37 9.95 5.70 13.09
N ARG A 38 10.24 6.97 13.39
CA ARG A 38 11.40 7.68 12.81
C ARG A 38 12.72 7.00 13.16
N ALA A 39 12.87 6.53 14.39
CA ALA A 39 14.06 5.81 14.83
C ALA A 39 14.23 4.48 14.05
N ILE A 40 13.14 3.77 13.76
CA ILE A 40 13.14 2.56 12.94
C ILE A 40 13.60 2.87 11.52
N LEU A 41 13.01 3.89 10.88
CA LEU A 41 13.37 4.31 9.52
C LEU A 41 14.86 4.72 9.43
N ARG A 42 15.33 5.54 10.38
CA ARG A 42 16.73 5.96 10.47
C ARG A 42 17.69 4.79 10.63
N ARG A 43 17.32 3.78 11.43
CA ARG A 43 18.12 2.57 11.65
C ARG A 43 18.11 1.60 10.47
N ALA A 44 17.05 1.63 9.67
CA ALA A 44 16.87 0.80 8.49
C ALA A 44 17.60 1.36 7.26
N LEU A 45 17.69 2.69 7.12
CA LEU A 45 18.33 3.40 6.00
C LEU A 45 19.72 2.84 5.61
N PRO A 46 20.73 2.74 6.52
CA PRO A 46 22.05 2.23 6.15
C PRO A 46 22.08 0.74 5.84
N LYS A 47 21.00 0.00 6.14
CA LYS A 47 20.89 -1.45 5.93
C LYS A 47 20.18 -1.80 4.63
N SER A 48 19.68 -0.81 3.90
CA SER A 48 19.00 -1.06 2.63
C SER A 48 20.00 -1.51 1.55
N PRO A 49 19.87 -2.74 1.02
CA PRO A 49 20.80 -3.27 0.02
C PRO A 49 20.59 -2.67 -1.37
N VAL A 50 19.52 -1.89 -1.57
CA VAL A 50 19.09 -1.37 -2.87
C VAL A 50 19.36 0.12 -3.07
N GLY A 51 19.93 0.79 -2.05
CA GLY A 51 20.12 2.24 -2.03
C GLY A 51 18.84 3.02 -1.71
N VAL A 52 18.98 4.30 -1.33
CA VAL A 52 17.87 5.14 -0.82
C VAL A 52 16.74 5.27 -1.83
N VAL A 53 17.05 5.55 -3.10
CA VAL A 53 16.05 5.79 -4.16
C VAL A 53 15.18 4.55 -4.42
N ARG A 54 15.77 3.35 -4.46
CA ARG A 54 14.95 2.13 -4.63
C ARG A 54 14.16 1.80 -3.37
N TRP A 55 14.70 2.15 -2.21
CA TRP A 55 13.99 1.91 -0.96
C TRP A 55 12.76 2.80 -0.83
N THR A 56 12.83 4.07 -1.22
CA THR A 56 11.68 4.98 -1.17
C THR A 56 10.56 4.52 -2.11
N LEU A 57 10.90 3.95 -3.28
CA LEU A 57 9.93 3.30 -4.16
C LEU A 57 9.22 2.11 -3.49
N GLN A 58 9.93 1.32 -2.69
CA GLN A 58 9.33 0.22 -1.92
C GLN A 58 8.42 0.73 -0.81
N LEU A 59 8.80 1.85 -0.18
CA LEU A 59 7.98 2.55 0.81
C LEU A 59 6.84 3.36 0.17
N GLY A 60 6.70 3.40 -1.15
CA GLY A 60 5.67 4.18 -1.82
C GLY A 60 5.80 5.71 -1.68
N CYS A 61 6.98 6.22 -1.33
CA CYS A 61 7.23 7.65 -1.11
C CYS A 61 8.41 8.19 -1.94
N THR A 62 8.60 9.51 -1.93
CA THR A 62 9.78 10.15 -2.53
C THR A 62 10.96 10.17 -1.57
N PRO A 63 12.21 10.23 -2.06
CA PRO A 63 13.39 10.40 -1.22
C PRO A 63 13.34 11.63 -0.31
N GLU A 64 12.83 12.74 -0.82
CA GLU A 64 12.69 14.00 -0.08
C GLU A 64 11.69 13.83 1.07
N HIS A 65 10.54 13.20 0.80
CA HIS A 65 9.53 12.96 1.82
C HIS A 65 10.05 12.01 2.91
N LEU A 66 10.72 10.92 2.53
CA LEU A 66 11.35 10.03 3.51
C LEU A 66 12.35 10.77 4.40
N GLN A 67 13.16 11.66 3.82
CA GLN A 67 14.12 12.47 4.56
C GLN A 67 13.40 13.44 5.52
N ASP A 68 12.32 14.09 5.10
CA ASP A 68 11.52 14.97 5.95
C ASP A 68 10.90 14.22 7.14
N VAL A 69 10.41 13.00 6.91
CA VAL A 69 9.90 12.14 8.00
C VAL A 69 11.02 11.78 8.97
N ILE A 70 12.18 11.34 8.48
CA ILE A 70 13.33 10.96 9.31
C ILE A 70 13.85 12.14 10.14
N ASP A 71 13.85 13.34 9.56
CA ASP A 71 14.29 14.58 10.21
C ASP A 71 13.21 15.19 11.12
N GLY A 72 12.00 14.65 11.09
CA GLY A 72 10.87 15.10 11.89
C GLY A 72 10.20 16.38 11.41
N ARG A 73 10.42 16.74 10.15
CA ARG A 73 9.73 17.84 9.44
C ARG A 73 8.37 17.42 8.87
N GLY A 74 8.08 16.12 8.86
CA GLY A 74 6.80 15.57 8.40
C GLY A 74 6.43 14.27 9.12
N ASP A 75 5.21 13.83 8.82
CA ASP A 75 4.64 12.59 9.34
C ASP A 75 4.70 11.49 8.27
N PRO A 76 4.87 10.21 8.66
CA PRO A 76 4.88 9.11 7.70
C PRO A 76 3.54 9.02 6.96
N ASP A 77 3.61 8.99 5.65
CA ASP A 77 2.44 8.80 4.79
C ASP A 77 1.94 7.35 4.76
N ASP A 78 0.78 7.17 4.15
CA ASP A 78 0.12 5.88 3.95
C ASP A 78 1.04 4.81 3.33
N GLY A 79 1.91 5.20 2.40
CA GLY A 79 2.83 4.26 1.73
C GLY A 79 3.88 3.74 2.70
N ILE A 80 4.47 4.63 3.50
CA ILE A 80 5.42 4.27 4.55
C ILE A 80 4.74 3.37 5.57
N LEU A 81 3.53 3.72 6.02
CA LEU A 81 2.78 2.95 7.00
C LEU A 81 2.42 1.54 6.49
N ASP A 82 1.97 1.43 5.23
CA ASP A 82 1.69 0.15 4.60
C ASP A 82 2.94 -0.73 4.49
N ALA A 83 4.07 -0.15 4.11
CA ALA A 83 5.34 -0.88 4.02
C ALA A 83 5.85 -1.35 5.40
N LEU A 84 5.62 -0.54 6.44
CA LEU A 84 5.90 -0.90 7.83
C LEU A 84 4.87 -1.87 8.40
N GLY A 85 3.71 -2.03 7.78
CA GLY A 85 2.55 -2.78 8.25
C GLY A 85 2.03 -2.25 9.59
N LEU A 86 1.89 -0.93 9.66
CA LEU A 86 1.34 -0.18 10.79
C LEU A 86 0.20 0.72 10.30
N GLU A 87 -0.66 1.14 11.23
CA GLU A 87 -1.72 2.12 10.96
C GLU A 87 -1.73 3.16 12.07
N TRP A 88 -2.02 4.42 11.72
CA TRP A 88 -2.15 5.48 12.71
C TRP A 88 -3.48 5.36 13.45
N VAL A 89 -3.45 5.42 14.78
CA VAL A 89 -4.64 5.39 15.62
C VAL A 89 -4.82 6.75 16.31
N PRO A 90 -5.72 7.61 15.80
CA PRO A 90 -5.87 8.98 16.30
C PRO A 90 -6.34 9.07 17.75
N SER A 91 -7.17 8.12 18.20
CA SER A 91 -7.73 8.11 19.55
C SER A 91 -6.67 7.95 20.64
N ARG A 92 -5.55 7.28 20.31
CA ARG A 92 -4.43 6.99 21.21
C ARG A 92 -3.17 7.81 20.89
N GLY A 93 -3.07 8.37 19.69
CA GLY A 93 -1.88 9.10 19.28
C GLY A 93 -0.66 8.18 19.04
N VAL A 94 -0.90 6.93 18.61
CA VAL A 94 0.13 5.91 18.37
C VAL A 94 -0.10 5.20 17.05
N TYR A 95 0.93 4.53 16.55
CA TYR A 95 0.78 3.56 15.46
C TYR A 95 0.58 2.17 16.04
N ALA A 96 -0.23 1.34 15.39
CA ALA A 96 -0.49 -0.03 15.85
C ALA A 96 -0.49 -1.02 14.68
N ASP A 97 -0.32 -2.31 14.97
CA ASP A 97 -0.41 -3.39 13.98
C ASP A 97 -1.88 -3.82 13.79
N PRO A 98 -2.47 -3.61 12.59
CA PRO A 98 -3.85 -4.04 12.28
C PRO A 98 -4.15 -5.52 12.49
N LEU A 99 -3.15 -6.39 12.52
CA LEU A 99 -3.33 -7.82 12.80
C LEU A 99 -3.67 -8.08 14.27
N HIS A 100 -3.19 -7.23 15.17
CA HIS A 100 -3.35 -7.39 16.61
C HIS A 100 -4.28 -6.33 17.23
N ASP A 101 -4.48 -5.22 16.54
CA ASP A 101 -5.33 -4.12 16.98
C ASP A 101 -6.59 -3.97 16.12
N ARG A 102 -7.76 -3.98 16.77
CA ARG A 102 -9.06 -3.92 16.08
C ARG A 102 -9.33 -2.55 15.45
N GLU A 103 -8.97 -1.47 16.14
CA GLU A 103 -9.23 -0.11 15.66
C GLU A 103 -8.34 0.21 14.46
N ALA A 104 -7.05 -0.10 14.57
CA ALA A 104 -6.09 -0.02 13.46
C ALA A 104 -6.58 -0.80 12.23
N ARG A 105 -7.17 -1.99 12.43
CA ARG A 105 -7.74 -2.77 11.33
C ARG A 105 -8.90 -2.07 10.62
N VAL A 106 -9.81 -1.46 11.38
CA VAL A 106 -10.95 -0.74 10.80
C VAL A 106 -10.44 0.45 10.00
N LEU A 107 -9.53 1.24 10.57
CA LEU A 107 -8.93 2.42 9.92
C LEU A 107 -8.21 2.04 8.63
N GLN A 108 -7.40 0.97 8.64
CA GLN A 108 -6.73 0.48 7.44
C GLN A 108 -7.73 0.05 6.36
N GLN A 109 -8.79 -0.66 6.73
CA GLN A 109 -9.82 -1.09 5.78
C GLN A 109 -10.57 0.09 5.17
N GLU A 110 -10.91 1.09 5.98
CA GLU A 110 -11.56 2.32 5.51
C GLU A 110 -10.66 3.09 4.54
N ARG A 111 -9.38 3.24 4.87
CA ARG A 111 -8.38 3.90 4.03
C ARG A 111 -8.22 3.19 2.69
N TRP A 112 -8.06 1.86 2.69
CA TRP A 112 -7.95 1.08 1.45
C TRP A 112 -9.25 1.12 0.63
N ALA A 113 -10.42 1.07 1.28
CA ALA A 113 -11.70 1.19 0.59
C ALA A 113 -11.84 2.56 -0.10
N GLU A 114 -11.43 3.64 0.56
CA GLU A 114 -11.43 4.98 -0.01
C GLU A 114 -10.45 5.11 -1.18
N GLN A 115 -9.25 4.54 -1.06
CA GLN A 115 -8.26 4.51 -2.15
C GLN A 115 -8.82 3.80 -3.39
N LEU A 116 -9.48 2.65 -3.21
CA LEU A 116 -10.15 1.93 -4.31
C LEU A 116 -11.29 2.74 -4.94
N ARG A 117 -12.07 3.48 -4.14
CA ARG A 117 -13.13 4.37 -4.65
C ARG A 117 -12.54 5.50 -5.52
N ARG A 118 -11.44 6.12 -5.07
CA ARG A 118 -10.75 7.19 -5.82
C ARG A 118 -10.21 6.68 -7.15
N SER A 119 -9.57 5.52 -7.17
CA SER A 119 -9.06 4.92 -8.41
C SER A 119 -10.18 4.63 -9.42
N ARG A 120 -11.31 4.07 -8.97
CA ARG A 120 -12.48 3.83 -9.84
C ARG A 120 -13.11 5.11 -10.38
N ARG A 121 -13.05 6.21 -9.63
CA ARG A 121 -13.54 7.52 -10.09
C ARG A 121 -12.71 8.05 -11.24
N ILE A 122 -11.38 7.93 -11.15
CA ILE A 122 -10.43 8.38 -12.18
C ILE A 122 -10.66 7.61 -13.49
N GLU A 123 -10.81 6.29 -13.42
CA GLU A 123 -11.08 5.44 -14.60
C GLU A 123 -12.39 5.81 -15.31
N ARG A 124 -13.42 6.22 -14.56
CA ARG A 124 -14.71 6.64 -15.12
C ARG A 124 -14.70 8.06 -15.69
N SER A 125 -13.79 8.91 -15.22
CA SER A 125 -13.66 10.30 -15.68
C SER A 125 -12.62 10.48 -16.78
N ALA A 126 -11.81 9.46 -17.08
CA ALA A 126 -10.89 9.51 -18.21
C ALA A 126 -11.72 9.57 -19.50
N PRO A 127 -11.57 10.62 -20.34
CA PRO A 127 -12.21 10.64 -21.65
C PRO A 127 -11.75 9.40 -22.42
N ILE A 128 -12.72 8.64 -22.94
CA ILE A 128 -12.43 7.52 -23.84
C ILE A 128 -11.60 8.11 -25.00
N PRO A 129 -10.38 7.62 -25.26
CA PRO A 129 -9.60 8.08 -26.40
C PRO A 129 -10.43 7.90 -27.68
N ASP A 130 -10.48 8.92 -28.55
CA ASP A 130 -11.28 8.85 -29.78
C ASP A 130 -10.92 7.64 -30.66
N SER A 131 -9.70 7.10 -30.52
CA SER A 131 -9.24 5.86 -31.16
C SER A 131 -10.03 4.60 -30.75
N VAL A 132 -10.66 4.58 -29.57
CA VAL A 132 -11.49 3.46 -29.09
C VAL A 132 -12.97 3.68 -29.41
N ARG A 133 -13.38 4.93 -29.61
CA ARG A 133 -14.79 5.30 -29.85
C ARG A 133 -15.33 4.76 -31.18
N ASN A 134 -14.46 4.57 -32.18
CA ASN A 134 -14.81 4.01 -33.49
C ASN A 134 -14.77 2.47 -33.55
N MET A 135 -14.29 1.77 -32.51
CA MET A 135 -14.21 0.31 -32.54
C MET A 135 -15.56 -0.37 -32.23
N PHE A 136 -16.44 0.29 -31.49
CA PHE A 136 -17.79 -0.20 -31.19
C PHE A 136 -18.85 0.19 -32.23
N ALA A 137 -18.45 0.91 -33.29
CA ALA A 137 -19.31 1.29 -34.42
C ALA A 137 -19.18 0.34 -35.63
N ILE A 138 -18.40 -0.74 -35.52
CA ILE A 138 -18.37 -1.80 -36.54
C ILE A 138 -19.51 -2.77 -36.23
N GLY A 139 -20.58 -2.61 -37.00
CA GLY A 139 -21.83 -3.36 -36.88
C GLY A 139 -21.60 -4.87 -36.73
N VAL A 140 -22.13 -5.41 -35.63
CA VAL A 140 -22.47 -6.81 -35.50
C VAL A 140 -23.57 -7.10 -36.51
N GLY A 141 -23.18 -7.43 -37.75
CA GLY A 141 -24.06 -8.02 -38.73
C GLY A 141 -24.53 -9.37 -38.20
N VAL A 142 -25.74 -9.41 -37.65
CA VAL A 142 -26.41 -10.66 -37.25
C VAL A 142 -26.64 -11.50 -38.52
N PRO A 143 -26.03 -12.68 -38.68
CA PRO A 143 -26.36 -13.53 -39.81
C PRO A 143 -27.76 -14.10 -39.61
N LYS A 144 -28.71 -13.70 -40.47
CA LYS A 144 -30.05 -14.30 -40.54
C LYS A 144 -29.92 -15.75 -41.03
N LEU A 145 -30.05 -16.72 -40.13
CA LEU A 145 -30.29 -18.12 -40.47
C LEU A 145 -31.67 -18.24 -41.16
N LYS A 146 -31.70 -18.77 -42.38
CA LYS A 146 -32.94 -19.15 -43.07
C LYS A 146 -33.49 -20.44 -42.43
N PRO A 147 -34.79 -20.55 -42.17
CA PRO A 147 -35.39 -21.82 -41.76
C PRO A 147 -35.45 -22.77 -42.95
N ASN A 148 -34.96 -23.99 -42.76
CA ASN A 148 -35.15 -25.12 -43.67
C ASN A 148 -36.61 -25.58 -43.54
N GLU A 149 -37.39 -25.45 -44.61
CA GLU A 149 -38.67 -26.13 -44.73
C GLU A 149 -38.40 -27.58 -45.14
N GLU A 150 -38.58 -28.51 -44.20
CA GLU A 150 -38.73 -29.93 -44.52
C GLU A 150 -40.15 -30.16 -45.06
N LYS A 151 -40.23 -30.81 -46.24
CA LYS A 151 -41.39 -31.54 -46.74
C LYS A 151 -40.91 -32.85 -47.33
#